data_AF-A0A2E6W7J0-F1
#
_entry.id   AF-A0A2E6W7J0-F1
#
_cell.length_a   1.000
_cell.length_b   1.000
_cell.length_c   1.000
_cell.angle_alpha   90.00
_cell.angle_beta   90.00
_cell.angle_gamma   90.00
#
_symmetry.space_group_name_H-M   'P 1'
#
loop_
_entity.id
_entity.type
_entity.pdbx_description
1 polymer ?
#
loop_
_entity_poly.entity_id
_entity_poly.type
_entity_poly.pdbx_seq_one_letter_code
_entity_poly.pdbx_strand_id
1 'polypeptide(L)'
;MPTNLAPKSTTSAIILTSTGSADNVSSAVPFGIYTGSVDFLSGASLQVNYVYKKLGGDVVDIELTPANVYAAYEEAVLEYSYIINLHQSKNSLGDSLGDVTGTFDHKGEIKSGSATNLKFPRFQVAYSQKIGDGLASMGNFGGTRTIYSASFNPVKNIQDYDLQNIVQSASAAGVDHAGRSVDFDINGKRIFVTKVFYKSPRAMWRFYGYYGGIGVVGNMSTYGQFADDSTFELIPTWQNKMQAVMYEDSIFTRTSHYSYEIKNNKLRLFPTPSFFGFQDDTIWFQFYVKEDATATNSAYEDGVNGVNNLNTLPFSNIPYENINSMGKQWIRKYSLALCKEMLGQIRGKFTQIPIPGESVTLNHSELLSQAKDEQQQLKDKLMEMLKETEYQELARMSSEKAESAAKTFAFSPLPIFVG
;
A
#
# COMPACT_ATOMS: atom_id res chain seq x y z
N MET A 1 67.48 38.86 -14.58
CA MET A 1 66.77 37.82 -13.81
C MET A 1 66.12 38.47 -12.61
N PRO A 2 64.86 38.17 -12.26
CA PRO A 2 64.24 38.72 -11.06
C PRO A 2 64.95 38.13 -9.83
N THR A 3 65.50 38.98 -8.98
CA THR A 3 66.30 38.62 -7.79
C THR A 3 65.46 38.48 -6.52
N ASN A 4 64.14 38.45 -6.62
CA ASN A 4 63.28 38.26 -5.47
C ASN A 4 62.14 37.28 -5.78
N LEU A 5 62.39 36.01 -5.42
CA LEU A 5 61.44 34.90 -5.44
C LEU A 5 60.77 34.68 -4.08
N ALA A 6 60.82 35.64 -3.15
CA ALA A 6 60.09 35.52 -1.89
C ALA A 6 58.58 35.61 -2.15
N PRO A 7 57.76 34.67 -1.64
CA PRO A 7 56.31 34.74 -1.78
C PRO A 7 55.80 36.04 -1.14
N LYS A 8 55.00 36.80 -1.91
CA LYS A 8 54.48 38.12 -1.52
C LYS A 8 53.42 38.05 -0.40
N SER A 9 52.97 36.84 -0.04
CA SER A 9 52.05 36.56 1.06
C SER A 9 52.61 35.40 1.88
N THR A 10 52.80 35.61 3.18
CA THR A 10 53.16 34.58 4.17
C THR A 10 51.94 33.96 4.83
N THR A 11 50.74 34.49 4.56
CA THR A 11 49.44 33.94 4.99
C THR A 11 48.75 33.25 3.81
N SER A 12 48.23 32.04 4.04
CA SER A 12 47.34 31.38 3.08
C SER A 12 46.10 32.25 2.87
N ALA A 13 45.72 32.52 1.63
CA ALA A 13 44.54 33.34 1.30
C ALA A 13 43.20 32.64 1.60
N ILE A 14 43.24 31.36 2.02
CA ILE A 14 42.08 30.50 2.21
C ILE A 14 42.13 30.00 3.66
N ILE A 15 41.49 30.75 4.55
CA ILE A 15 41.42 30.44 5.99
C ILE A 15 39.95 30.51 6.42
N LEU A 16 39.55 29.58 7.29
CA LEU A 16 38.22 29.59 7.88
C LEU A 16 38.11 30.74 8.87
N THR A 17 37.12 31.62 8.66
CA THR A 17 36.84 32.71 9.59
C THR A 17 36.19 32.18 10.88
N SER A 18 36.39 32.89 11.99
CA SER A 18 35.80 32.53 13.28
C SER A 18 34.27 32.67 13.33
N THR A 19 33.69 33.35 12.34
CA THR A 19 32.25 33.60 12.19
C THR A 19 31.82 33.41 10.74
N GLY A 20 30.57 32.98 10.54
CA GLY A 20 29.92 32.96 9.23
C GLY A 20 29.04 34.18 9.00
N SER A 21 28.52 34.32 7.78
CA SER A 21 27.47 35.29 7.44
C SER A 21 26.28 34.55 6.82
N ALA A 22 25.08 34.79 7.35
CA ALA A 22 23.84 34.19 6.84
C ALA A 22 23.53 34.66 5.40
N ASP A 23 23.91 35.88 5.05
CA ASP A 23 23.66 36.46 3.72
C ASP A 23 24.43 35.72 2.61
N ASN A 24 25.61 35.17 2.94
CA ASN A 24 26.47 34.48 2.00
C ASN A 24 26.09 33.00 1.81
N VAL A 25 25.24 32.45 2.67
CA VAL A 25 24.89 31.01 2.65
C VAL A 25 24.19 30.65 1.35
N SER A 26 23.20 31.45 0.94
CA SER A 26 22.36 31.15 -0.23
C SER A 26 23.15 31.00 -1.53
N SER A 27 24.18 31.81 -1.73
CA SER A 27 25.06 31.78 -2.90
C SER A 27 26.15 30.71 -2.85
N ALA A 28 26.41 30.15 -1.66
CA ALA A 28 27.54 29.25 -1.41
C ALA A 28 27.14 27.77 -1.33
N VAL A 29 25.87 27.48 -1.07
CA VAL A 29 25.36 26.10 -1.01
C VAL A 29 25.19 25.50 -2.42
N PRO A 30 25.52 24.21 -2.64
CA PRO A 30 25.49 23.61 -3.98
C PRO A 30 24.10 23.47 -4.60
N PHE A 31 23.11 23.02 -3.83
CA PHE A 31 21.77 22.71 -4.37
C PHE A 31 20.74 23.80 -4.05
N GLY A 32 20.94 24.47 -2.92
CA GLY A 32 20.09 25.56 -2.46
C GLY A 32 18.69 25.09 -2.06
N ILE A 33 18.54 23.86 -1.57
CA ILE A 33 17.26 23.23 -1.23
C ILE A 33 16.61 23.94 -0.04
N TYR A 34 17.42 24.34 0.94
CA TYR A 34 16.92 24.96 2.19
C TYR A 34 17.10 26.48 2.23
N THR A 35 17.45 27.11 1.11
CA THR A 35 17.78 28.56 1.07
C THR A 35 16.58 29.46 1.32
N GLY A 36 15.36 28.96 1.15
CA GLY A 36 14.14 29.68 1.55
C GLY A 36 13.91 29.75 3.07
N SER A 37 14.64 28.96 3.88
CA SER A 37 14.45 28.92 5.34
C SER A 37 15.45 29.83 6.06
N VAL A 38 14.95 30.85 6.74
CA VAL A 38 15.76 31.77 7.57
C VAL A 38 16.49 31.02 8.70
N ASP A 39 15.85 30.00 9.26
CA ASP A 39 16.44 29.15 10.30
C ASP A 39 17.62 28.33 9.77
N PHE A 40 17.54 27.85 8.52
CA PHE A 40 18.65 27.16 7.88
C PHE A 40 19.83 28.11 7.63
N LEU A 41 19.58 29.30 7.08
CA LEU A 41 20.62 30.29 6.79
C LEU A 41 21.36 30.71 8.08
N SER A 42 20.63 30.97 9.16
CA SER A 42 21.22 31.30 10.47
C SER A 42 21.96 30.12 11.09
N GLY A 43 21.39 28.90 11.00
CA GLY A 43 22.02 27.67 11.47
C GLY A 43 23.34 27.35 10.76
N ALA A 44 23.37 27.50 9.44
CA ALA A 44 24.57 27.31 8.61
C ALA A 44 25.66 28.34 8.95
N SER A 45 25.27 29.60 9.16
CA SER A 45 26.19 30.66 9.60
C SER A 45 26.85 30.33 10.95
N LEU A 46 26.06 29.90 11.94
CA LEU A 46 26.57 29.50 13.26
C LEU A 46 27.44 28.24 13.21
N GLN A 47 27.18 27.35 12.25
CA GLN A 47 27.99 26.13 12.06
C GLN A 47 29.46 26.47 11.76
N VAL A 48 29.75 27.58 11.08
CA VAL A 48 31.13 28.05 10.84
C VAL A 48 31.88 28.25 12.15
N ASN A 49 31.25 28.94 13.11
CA ASN A 49 31.85 29.15 14.43
C ASN A 49 32.05 27.82 15.17
N TYR A 50 31.08 26.92 15.11
CA TYR A 50 31.17 25.59 15.72
C TYR A 50 32.34 24.77 15.16
N VAL A 51 32.48 24.72 13.84
CA VAL A 51 33.58 24.03 13.14
C VAL A 51 34.92 24.67 13.46
N TYR A 52 35.00 26.01 13.40
CA TYR A 52 36.21 26.76 13.72
C TYR A 52 36.72 26.46 15.13
N LYS A 53 35.85 26.49 16.14
CA LYS A 53 36.22 26.18 17.52
C LYS A 53 36.60 24.71 17.72
N LYS A 54 35.90 23.77 17.05
CA LYS A 54 36.15 22.34 17.21
C LYS A 54 37.40 21.83 16.52
N LEU A 55 37.80 22.47 15.42
CA LEU A 55 39.02 22.13 14.68
C LEU A 55 40.26 22.89 15.16
N GLY A 56 40.14 23.70 16.22
CA GLY A 56 41.28 24.40 16.82
C GLY A 56 41.69 25.69 16.11
N GLY A 57 40.75 26.34 15.42
CA GLY A 57 40.99 27.59 14.68
C GLY A 57 41.53 28.74 15.52
N ASP A 58 41.29 28.71 16.83
CA ASP A 58 41.84 29.67 17.80
C ASP A 58 43.38 29.56 17.97
N VAL A 59 43.97 28.43 17.56
CA VAL A 59 45.40 28.13 17.76
C VAL A 59 46.14 28.07 16.42
N VAL A 60 45.56 27.40 15.42
CA VAL A 60 46.17 27.21 14.10
C VAL A 60 45.12 27.47 13.03
N ASP A 61 45.53 28.10 11.93
CA ASP A 61 44.67 28.34 10.78
C ASP A 61 44.09 27.04 10.21
N ILE A 62 42.84 27.11 9.75
CA ILE A 62 42.14 25.97 9.14
C ILE A 62 41.96 26.25 7.65
N GLU A 63 42.38 25.32 6.81
CA GLU A 63 42.35 25.42 5.35
C GLU A 63 40.96 25.14 4.73
N LEU A 64 39.90 25.64 5.37
CA LEU A 64 38.52 25.56 4.88
C LEU A 64 37.97 26.97 4.63
N THR A 65 37.01 27.10 3.73
CA THR A 65 36.23 28.34 3.59
C THR A 65 34.87 28.20 4.28
N PRO A 66 34.22 29.31 4.66
CA PRO A 66 32.84 29.29 5.12
C PRO A 66 31.89 28.60 4.12
N ALA A 67 32.13 28.75 2.81
CA ALA A 67 31.36 28.08 1.76
C ALA A 67 31.43 26.55 1.85
N ASN A 68 32.59 25.98 2.19
CA ASN A 68 32.70 24.53 2.43
C ASN A 68 31.83 24.10 3.60
N VAL A 69 31.81 24.87 4.69
CA VAL A 69 30.98 24.56 5.86
C VAL A 69 29.48 24.64 5.51
N TYR A 70 29.07 25.63 4.72
CA TYR A 70 27.68 25.76 4.26
C TYR A 70 27.25 24.59 3.39
N ALA A 71 28.09 24.15 2.45
CA ALA A 71 27.84 22.98 1.63
C ALA A 71 27.68 21.70 2.47
N ALA A 72 28.62 21.46 3.40
CA ALA A 72 28.53 20.32 4.31
C ALA A 72 27.32 20.39 5.25
N TYR A 73 26.86 21.59 5.60
CA TYR A 73 25.65 21.76 6.39
C TYR A 73 24.39 21.39 5.59
N GLU A 74 24.28 21.84 4.33
CA GLU A 74 23.18 21.44 3.45
C GLU A 74 23.13 19.91 3.26
N GLU A 75 24.28 19.30 2.97
CA GLU A 75 24.40 17.85 2.82
C GLU A 75 23.99 17.09 4.10
N ALA A 76 24.38 17.58 5.28
CA ALA A 76 23.99 16.97 6.54
C ALA A 76 22.46 17.00 6.78
N VAL A 77 21.78 18.06 6.36
CA VAL A 77 20.32 18.15 6.46
C VAL A 77 19.66 17.15 5.49
N LEU A 78 20.17 17.03 4.26
CA LEU A 78 19.67 16.08 3.28
C LEU A 78 19.83 14.63 3.74
N GLU A 79 21.00 14.30 4.28
CA GLU A 79 21.27 12.96 4.81
C GLU A 79 20.33 12.62 5.98
N TYR A 80 20.10 13.57 6.89
CA TYR A 80 19.14 13.41 7.98
C TYR A 80 17.73 13.15 7.44
N SER A 81 17.29 13.98 6.48
CA SER A 81 15.99 13.83 5.82
C SER A 81 15.83 12.46 5.15
N TYR A 82 16.88 12.01 4.44
CA TYR A 82 16.90 10.72 3.77
C TYR A 82 16.71 9.56 4.76
N ILE A 83 17.47 9.55 5.86
CA ILE A 83 17.40 8.47 6.86
C ILE A 83 16.01 8.43 7.52
N ILE A 84 15.42 9.58 7.85
CA ILE A 84 14.09 9.65 8.45
C ILE A 84 13.01 9.20 7.46
N ASN A 85 13.06 9.67 6.21
CA ASN A 85 12.12 9.24 5.17
C ASN A 85 12.22 7.74 4.91
N LEU A 86 13.43 7.16 4.92
CA LEU A 86 13.63 5.72 4.78
C LEU A 86 12.94 4.94 5.92
N HIS A 87 13.10 5.39 7.15
CA HIS A 87 12.44 4.79 8.31
C HIS A 87 10.92 4.93 8.24
N GLN A 88 10.40 6.14 7.96
CA GLN A 88 8.97 6.34 7.81
C GLN A 88 8.37 5.46 6.71
N SER A 89 9.08 5.33 5.59
CA SER A 89 8.61 4.51 4.48
C SER A 89 8.46 3.05 4.87
N LYS A 90 9.39 2.51 5.67
CA LYS A 90 9.26 1.14 6.19
C LYS A 90 8.01 0.97 7.05
N ASN A 91 7.70 1.97 7.87
CA ASN A 91 6.55 1.93 8.76
C ASN A 91 5.20 2.14 8.04
N SER A 92 5.15 2.98 7.00
CA SER A 92 3.90 3.39 6.37
C SER A 92 3.60 2.69 5.04
N LEU A 93 4.59 2.02 4.42
CA LEU A 93 4.42 1.48 3.06
C LEU A 93 3.19 0.59 2.93
N GLY A 94 2.97 -0.33 3.88
CA GLY A 94 1.84 -1.28 3.82
C GLY A 94 0.47 -0.61 3.78
N ASP A 95 0.33 0.51 4.49
CA ASP A 95 -0.91 1.28 4.57
C ASP A 95 -1.06 2.24 3.38
N SER A 96 0.06 2.73 2.85
CA SER A 96 0.07 3.62 1.69
C SER A 96 -0.05 2.90 0.34
N LEU A 97 -0.07 1.57 0.30
CA LEU A 97 -0.15 0.82 -0.96
C LEU A 97 -1.43 1.15 -1.75
N GLY A 98 -1.24 1.79 -2.90
CA GLY A 98 -2.31 2.25 -3.79
C GLY A 98 -2.85 3.65 -3.51
N ASP A 99 -2.25 4.38 -2.55
CA ASP A 99 -2.49 5.81 -2.39
C ASP A 99 -1.93 6.62 -3.56
N VAL A 100 -2.34 7.88 -3.67
CA VAL A 100 -1.86 8.80 -4.71
C VAL A 100 -0.34 9.01 -4.61
N THR A 101 0.36 8.88 -5.73
CA THR A 101 1.80 9.12 -5.83
C THR A 101 2.13 10.61 -5.97
N GLY A 102 3.42 10.95 -5.85
CA GLY A 102 3.93 12.32 -6.05
C GLY A 102 4.91 12.40 -7.22
N THR A 103 4.92 13.52 -7.93
CA THR A 103 5.99 13.83 -8.90
C THR A 103 6.95 14.83 -8.27
N PHE A 104 8.25 14.58 -8.42
CA PHE A 104 9.30 15.37 -7.82
C PHE A 104 10.15 16.09 -8.88
N ASP A 105 10.74 17.21 -8.49
CA ASP A 105 11.77 17.88 -9.27
C ASP A 105 13.16 17.31 -8.97
N HIS A 106 14.19 17.91 -9.59
CA HIS A 106 15.59 17.51 -9.41
C HIS A 106 16.15 17.80 -8.01
N LYS A 107 15.45 18.59 -7.19
CA LYS A 107 15.78 18.90 -5.80
C LYS A 107 15.06 17.99 -4.80
N GLY A 108 14.17 17.12 -5.29
CA GLY A 108 13.32 16.28 -4.44
C GLY A 108 12.13 17.03 -3.82
N GLU A 109 11.79 18.20 -4.37
CA GLU A 109 10.58 18.93 -4.01
C GLU A 109 9.39 18.46 -4.84
N ILE A 110 8.20 18.45 -4.26
CA ILE A 110 7.01 17.98 -4.94
C ILE A 110 6.55 19.00 -5.99
N LYS A 111 6.44 18.55 -7.25
CA LYS A 111 5.95 19.35 -8.38
C LYS A 111 4.44 19.21 -8.56
N SER A 112 3.91 18.01 -8.35
CA SER A 112 2.48 17.71 -8.41
C SER A 112 2.10 16.58 -7.45
N GLY A 113 0.91 16.68 -6.87
CA GLY A 113 0.47 15.85 -5.74
C GLY A 113 0.60 16.58 -4.40
N SER A 114 0.37 15.86 -3.29
CA SER A 114 0.59 16.37 -1.93
C SER A 114 1.74 15.62 -1.28
N ALA A 115 2.72 16.33 -0.72
CA ALA A 115 3.73 15.69 0.12
C ALA A 115 3.05 15.15 1.40
N THR A 116 3.42 13.94 1.82
CA THR A 116 2.84 13.27 2.99
C THR A 116 3.87 12.88 4.06
N ASN A 117 5.15 13.19 3.86
CA ASN A 117 6.27 12.92 4.78
C ASN A 117 6.12 13.50 6.21
N LEU A 118 5.26 14.50 6.40
CA LEU A 118 4.99 15.08 7.72
C LEU A 118 3.64 14.66 8.31
N LYS A 119 2.85 13.89 7.55
CA LYS A 119 1.52 13.47 7.98
C LYS A 119 1.62 12.14 8.72
N PHE A 120 0.89 12.02 9.82
CA PHE A 120 0.75 10.74 10.50
C PHE A 120 -0.05 9.78 9.61
N PRO A 121 0.49 8.62 9.23
CA PRO A 121 -0.25 7.64 8.46
C PRO A 121 -1.42 7.16 9.31
N ARG A 122 -2.62 7.20 8.75
CA ARG A 122 -3.77 6.57 9.40
C ARG A 122 -3.56 5.08 9.24
N PHE A 123 -3.53 4.35 10.35
CA PHE A 123 -3.53 2.88 10.30
C PHE A 123 -4.76 2.42 9.53
N GLN A 124 -4.52 1.90 8.33
CA GLN A 124 -5.53 1.38 7.44
C GLN A 124 -5.12 -0.03 7.08
N VAL A 125 -6.06 -0.96 7.12
CA VAL A 125 -5.77 -2.36 6.78
C VAL A 125 -5.78 -2.54 5.25
N ALA A 126 -5.23 -1.57 4.51
CA ALA A 126 -5.41 -1.42 3.05
C ALA A 126 -4.90 -2.65 2.29
N TYR A 127 -3.71 -3.15 2.62
CA TYR A 127 -3.19 -4.38 2.02
C TYR A 127 -4.08 -5.60 2.30
N SER A 128 -4.51 -5.80 3.55
CA SER A 128 -5.39 -6.91 3.91
C SER A 128 -6.78 -6.77 3.31
N GLN A 129 -7.28 -5.54 3.13
CA GLN A 129 -8.52 -5.26 2.42
C GLN A 129 -8.40 -5.68 0.95
N LYS A 130 -7.30 -5.35 0.26
CA LYS A 130 -7.08 -5.79 -1.13
C LYS A 130 -7.04 -7.32 -1.26
N ILE A 131 -6.41 -8.02 -0.32
CA ILE A 131 -6.47 -9.49 -0.27
C ILE A 131 -7.91 -9.96 -0.03
N GLY A 132 -8.60 -9.33 0.93
CA GLY A 132 -9.99 -9.60 1.27
C GLY A 132 -10.93 -9.43 0.09
N ASP A 133 -10.76 -8.37 -0.71
CA ASP A 133 -11.57 -8.09 -1.90
C ASP A 133 -11.39 -9.15 -2.98
N GLY A 134 -10.16 -9.65 -3.16
CA GLY A 134 -9.87 -10.78 -4.05
C GLY A 134 -10.61 -12.05 -3.60
N LEU A 135 -10.57 -12.36 -2.30
CA LEU A 135 -11.27 -13.52 -1.74
C LEU A 135 -12.79 -13.36 -1.75
N ALA A 136 -13.30 -12.17 -1.45
CA ALA A 136 -14.71 -11.82 -1.49
C ALA A 136 -15.29 -11.97 -2.91
N SER A 137 -14.53 -11.51 -3.91
CA SER A 137 -14.84 -11.71 -5.33
C SER A 137 -14.93 -13.19 -5.69
N MET A 138 -14.02 -14.03 -5.18
CA MET A 138 -14.08 -15.49 -5.37
C MET A 138 -15.29 -16.13 -4.67
N GLY A 139 -15.66 -15.60 -3.51
CA GLY A 139 -16.87 -15.98 -2.77
C GLY A 139 -18.17 -15.52 -3.43
N ASN A 140 -18.11 -14.68 -4.49
CA ASN A 140 -19.27 -14.07 -5.12
C ASN A 140 -20.05 -13.14 -4.17
N PHE A 141 -19.35 -12.50 -3.22
CA PHE A 141 -19.91 -11.57 -2.24
C PHE A 141 -19.11 -10.26 -2.25
N GLY A 142 -19.44 -9.33 -3.15
CA GLY A 142 -18.71 -8.06 -3.29
C GLY A 142 -17.28 -8.22 -3.84
N GLY A 143 -16.46 -7.18 -3.68
CA GLY A 143 -15.06 -7.13 -4.13
C GLY A 143 -14.82 -6.29 -5.39
N THR A 144 -13.58 -6.35 -5.89
CA THR A 144 -13.07 -5.49 -6.98
C THR A 144 -13.07 -6.18 -8.36
N ARG A 145 -13.78 -7.29 -8.51
CA ARG A 145 -13.87 -7.97 -9.81
C ARG A 145 -15.27 -7.90 -10.36
N THR A 146 -15.40 -7.47 -11.61
CA THR A 146 -16.68 -7.46 -12.30
C THR A 146 -17.12 -8.89 -12.59
N ILE A 147 -18.31 -9.25 -12.10
CA ILE A 147 -18.95 -10.53 -12.36
C ILE A 147 -20.08 -10.28 -13.36
N TYR A 148 -19.98 -10.89 -14.53
CA TYR A 148 -20.94 -10.79 -15.60
C TYR A 148 -22.00 -11.89 -15.49
N SER A 149 -23.16 -11.63 -16.08
CA SER A 149 -24.25 -12.60 -16.19
C SER A 149 -24.52 -12.90 -17.66
N ALA A 150 -24.63 -14.19 -18.00
CA ALA A 150 -25.04 -14.63 -19.32
C ALA A 150 -26.13 -15.70 -19.21
N SER A 151 -26.86 -15.90 -20.31
CA SER A 151 -27.92 -16.90 -20.38
C SER A 151 -27.99 -17.59 -21.73
N PHE A 152 -28.54 -18.80 -21.74
CA PHE A 152 -28.84 -19.55 -22.96
C PHE A 152 -30.14 -20.34 -22.81
N ASN A 153 -30.76 -20.66 -23.94
CA ASN A 153 -31.92 -21.53 -24.00
C ASN A 153 -31.49 -22.99 -24.21
N PRO A 154 -31.90 -23.92 -23.32
CA PRO A 154 -31.67 -25.35 -23.53
C PRO A 154 -32.38 -25.84 -24.79
N VAL A 155 -31.69 -26.67 -25.56
CA VAL A 155 -32.24 -27.28 -26.77
C VAL A 155 -32.65 -28.72 -26.48
N LYS A 156 -33.82 -29.12 -26.97
CA LYS A 156 -34.34 -30.49 -26.82
C LYS A 156 -33.30 -31.51 -27.28
N ASN A 157 -33.09 -32.54 -26.45
CA ASN A 157 -32.12 -33.63 -26.65
C ASN A 157 -30.65 -33.20 -26.67
N ILE A 158 -30.31 -31.97 -26.29
CA ILE A 158 -28.92 -31.52 -26.09
C ILE A 158 -28.62 -31.43 -24.60
N GLN A 159 -27.64 -32.20 -24.15
CA GLN A 159 -27.29 -32.31 -22.74
C GLN A 159 -26.04 -31.50 -22.36
N ASP A 160 -25.10 -31.37 -23.30
CA ASP A 160 -23.78 -30.74 -23.13
C ASP A 160 -23.74 -29.37 -23.79
N TYR A 161 -23.32 -28.36 -23.02
CA TYR A 161 -23.26 -26.97 -23.46
C TYR A 161 -21.84 -26.41 -23.25
N ASP A 162 -21.30 -25.75 -24.27
CA ASP A 162 -20.03 -25.03 -24.17
C ASP A 162 -20.30 -23.56 -23.84
N LEU A 163 -20.10 -23.21 -22.57
CA LEU A 163 -20.36 -21.86 -22.08
C LEU A 163 -19.37 -20.84 -22.66
N GLN A 164 -18.14 -21.24 -22.99
CA GLN A 164 -17.17 -20.34 -23.62
C GLN A 164 -17.67 -19.88 -24.99
N ASN A 165 -18.15 -20.83 -25.81
CA ASN A 165 -18.66 -20.50 -27.15
C ASN A 165 -19.93 -19.66 -27.09
N ILE A 166 -20.82 -19.94 -26.13
CA ILE A 166 -22.04 -19.16 -25.91
C ILE A 166 -21.70 -17.70 -25.57
N VAL A 167 -20.82 -17.47 -24.60
CA VAL A 167 -20.41 -16.11 -24.20
C VAL A 167 -19.65 -15.41 -25.33
N GLN A 168 -18.77 -16.12 -26.05
CA GLN A 168 -18.02 -15.55 -27.17
C GLN A 168 -18.93 -15.10 -28.31
N SER A 169 -19.96 -15.88 -28.61
CA SER A 169 -20.94 -15.55 -29.64
C SER A 169 -21.77 -14.33 -29.22
N ALA A 170 -22.24 -14.30 -27.97
CA ALA A 170 -23.01 -13.17 -27.43
C ALA A 170 -22.17 -11.87 -27.37
N SER A 171 -20.91 -11.98 -26.95
CA SER A 171 -19.95 -10.87 -26.91
C SER A 171 -19.65 -10.31 -28.30
N ALA A 172 -19.45 -11.17 -29.31
CA ALA A 172 -19.20 -10.73 -30.69
C ALA A 172 -20.44 -10.10 -31.35
N ALA A 173 -21.64 -10.58 -31.02
CA ALA A 173 -22.90 -10.05 -31.54
C ALA A 173 -23.38 -8.79 -30.79
N GLY A 174 -22.86 -8.54 -29.58
CA GLY A 174 -23.33 -7.47 -28.68
C GLY A 174 -24.73 -7.74 -28.11
N VAL A 175 -25.32 -8.91 -28.35
CA VAL A 175 -26.65 -9.30 -27.87
C VAL A 175 -26.68 -10.74 -27.38
N ASP A 176 -27.55 -11.02 -26.41
CA ASP A 176 -27.80 -12.36 -25.92
C ASP A 176 -28.77 -13.16 -26.82
N HIS A 177 -29.07 -14.40 -26.43
CA HIS A 177 -30.00 -15.26 -27.17
C HIS A 177 -31.42 -14.67 -27.33
N ALA A 178 -31.83 -13.75 -26.45
CA ALA A 178 -33.12 -13.08 -26.51
C ALA A 178 -33.05 -11.70 -27.22
N GLY A 179 -31.91 -11.34 -27.81
CA GLY A 179 -31.71 -10.06 -28.48
C GLY A 179 -31.49 -8.86 -27.54
N ARG A 180 -31.22 -9.10 -26.26
CA ARG A 180 -30.91 -8.05 -25.28
C ARG A 180 -29.43 -7.70 -25.35
N SER A 181 -29.09 -6.43 -25.20
CA SER A 181 -27.70 -5.95 -25.17
C SER A 181 -26.90 -6.66 -24.08
N VAL A 182 -25.64 -7.02 -24.36
CA VAL A 182 -24.70 -7.55 -23.36
C VAL A 182 -23.64 -6.51 -23.02
N ASP A 183 -23.32 -6.39 -21.73
CA ASP A 183 -22.37 -5.39 -21.21
C ASP A 183 -20.94 -5.95 -21.06
N PHE A 184 -20.63 -7.07 -21.73
CA PHE A 184 -19.33 -7.73 -21.64
C PHE A 184 -18.66 -7.89 -23.02
N ASP A 185 -17.36 -7.59 -23.07
CA ASP A 185 -16.47 -7.95 -24.18
C ASP A 185 -15.39 -8.91 -23.66
N ILE A 186 -15.44 -10.16 -24.12
CA ILE A 186 -14.47 -11.16 -23.69
C ILE A 186 -13.25 -11.26 -24.62
N ASN A 187 -13.31 -10.75 -25.85
CA ASN A 187 -12.20 -10.72 -26.81
C ASN A 187 -11.33 -12.01 -26.85
N GLY A 188 -11.96 -13.19 -26.85
CA GLY A 188 -11.25 -14.48 -26.89
C GLY A 188 -10.62 -14.93 -25.57
N LYS A 189 -10.77 -14.17 -24.49
CA LYS A 189 -10.29 -14.53 -23.15
C LYS A 189 -11.14 -15.65 -22.55
N ARG A 190 -10.48 -16.47 -21.73
CA ARG A 190 -11.12 -17.57 -21.02
C ARG A 190 -12.07 -17.05 -19.93
N ILE A 191 -13.30 -17.56 -19.94
CA ILE A 191 -14.28 -17.32 -18.87
C ILE A 191 -14.07 -18.31 -17.72
N PHE A 192 -14.44 -17.89 -16.52
CA PHE A 192 -14.53 -18.73 -15.34
C PHE A 192 -15.94 -18.61 -14.77
N VAL A 193 -16.66 -19.73 -14.73
CA VAL A 193 -18.05 -19.77 -14.27
C VAL A 193 -18.07 -19.92 -12.76
N THR A 194 -18.76 -19.00 -12.07
CA THR A 194 -18.84 -18.99 -10.61
C THR A 194 -20.14 -19.60 -10.09
N LYS A 195 -21.25 -19.37 -10.79
CA LYS A 195 -22.58 -19.81 -10.36
C LYS A 195 -23.47 -20.10 -11.55
N VAL A 196 -24.20 -21.21 -11.50
CA VAL A 196 -25.27 -21.52 -12.47
C VAL A 196 -26.59 -21.53 -11.74
N PHE A 197 -27.53 -20.72 -12.22
CA PHE A 197 -28.89 -20.65 -11.71
C PHE A 197 -29.72 -21.71 -12.42
N TYR A 198 -29.71 -22.90 -11.80
CA TYR A 198 -30.48 -24.03 -12.26
C TYR A 198 -31.52 -24.39 -11.20
N LYS A 199 -32.77 -24.03 -11.45
CA LYS A 199 -33.89 -24.41 -10.60
C LYS A 199 -35.10 -24.71 -11.49
N SER A 200 -35.61 -25.93 -11.41
CA SER A 200 -36.82 -26.30 -12.15
C SER A 200 -38.05 -25.58 -11.56
N PRO A 201 -38.97 -25.06 -12.38
CA PRO A 201 -40.30 -24.63 -11.95
C PRO A 201 -41.12 -25.75 -11.25
N ARG A 202 -40.69 -27.01 -11.39
CA ARG A 202 -41.33 -28.18 -10.75
C ARG A 202 -40.77 -28.50 -9.36
N ALA A 203 -39.72 -27.80 -8.91
CA ALA A 203 -39.17 -27.94 -7.56
C ALA A 203 -39.99 -27.20 -6.48
N MET A 204 -41.20 -26.72 -6.82
CA MET A 204 -42.16 -26.21 -5.85
C MET A 204 -43.03 -27.34 -5.30
N TRP A 205 -43.41 -27.25 -4.03
CA TRP A 205 -44.40 -28.12 -3.43
C TRP A 205 -45.75 -27.90 -4.13
N ARG A 206 -46.22 -28.92 -4.86
CA ARG A 206 -47.53 -28.90 -5.51
C ARG A 206 -48.46 -29.85 -4.78
N PHE A 207 -49.21 -29.34 -3.80
CA PHE A 207 -50.31 -30.06 -3.17
C PHE A 207 -51.54 -29.98 -4.08
N TYR A 208 -51.66 -30.87 -5.07
CA TYR A 208 -52.90 -31.00 -5.83
C TYR A 208 -53.70 -32.23 -5.35
N GLY A 209 -54.96 -31.99 -4.99
CA GLY A 209 -56.01 -33.01 -5.01
C GLY A 209 -56.41 -33.34 -6.46
N TYR A 210 -56.91 -34.56 -6.63
CA TYR A 210 -57.52 -35.17 -7.83
C TYR A 210 -57.55 -34.36 -9.14
N TYR A 211 -56.78 -34.81 -10.14
CA TYR A 211 -56.76 -34.27 -11.51
C TYR A 211 -57.87 -34.91 -12.35
N GLY A 212 -59.12 -34.43 -12.22
CA GLY A 212 -60.24 -35.01 -12.96
C GLY A 212 -61.53 -34.19 -12.92
N GLY A 213 -61.61 -33.15 -13.76
CA GLY A 213 -62.88 -32.47 -14.01
C GLY A 213 -62.72 -31.16 -14.77
N ILE A 214 -63.04 -31.14 -16.07
CA ILE A 214 -63.00 -29.94 -16.92
C ILE A 214 -64.06 -28.87 -16.51
N GLY A 215 -64.96 -29.17 -15.57
CA GLY A 215 -66.14 -28.37 -15.26
C GLY A 215 -66.17 -27.62 -13.92
N VAL A 216 -65.04 -27.45 -13.22
CA VAL A 216 -65.01 -26.75 -11.92
C VAL A 216 -64.63 -25.27 -12.09
N VAL A 217 -65.27 -24.38 -11.32
CA VAL A 217 -65.05 -22.92 -11.37
C VAL A 217 -63.59 -22.60 -11.04
N GLY A 218 -62.85 -21.96 -11.95
CA GLY A 218 -61.42 -21.63 -11.77
C GLY A 218 -60.45 -22.50 -12.58
N ASN A 219 -60.94 -23.56 -13.23
CA ASN A 219 -60.15 -24.32 -14.20
C ASN A 219 -59.75 -23.40 -15.38
N MET A 220 -58.44 -23.26 -15.63
CA MET A 220 -57.77 -22.27 -16.50
C MET A 220 -57.31 -20.95 -15.86
N SER A 221 -57.28 -20.83 -14.52
CA SER A 221 -56.56 -19.75 -13.82
C SER A 221 -55.36 -20.27 -13.02
N THR A 222 -54.39 -19.40 -12.72
CA THR A 222 -53.24 -19.76 -11.86
C THR A 222 -53.71 -20.04 -10.43
N TYR A 223 -53.75 -21.33 -10.06
CA TYR A 223 -53.99 -21.75 -8.68
C TYR A 223 -52.86 -21.25 -7.76
N GLY A 224 -53.23 -20.65 -6.62
CA GLY A 224 -52.32 -20.34 -5.52
C GLY A 224 -51.96 -21.58 -4.70
N GLN A 225 -51.51 -21.40 -3.45
CA GLN A 225 -51.06 -22.50 -2.58
C GLN A 225 -52.19 -23.44 -2.07
N PHE A 226 -53.47 -23.17 -2.37
CA PHE A 226 -54.61 -23.94 -1.88
C PHE A 226 -55.62 -24.22 -3.02
N ALA A 227 -56.26 -25.40 -2.98
CA ALA A 227 -57.29 -25.84 -3.92
C ALA A 227 -58.67 -25.92 -3.25
N ASP A 228 -59.74 -26.00 -4.05
CA ASP A 228 -61.15 -25.92 -3.62
C ASP A 228 -61.60 -26.98 -2.59
N ASP A 229 -60.86 -28.09 -2.44
CA ASP A 229 -61.10 -29.16 -1.45
C ASP A 229 -60.03 -29.20 -0.34
N SER A 230 -59.59 -28.03 0.15
CA SER A 230 -58.63 -27.98 1.27
C SER A 230 -59.33 -28.31 2.60
N THR A 231 -59.27 -29.57 3.04
CA THR A 231 -59.73 -29.98 4.38
C THR A 231 -58.63 -29.76 5.42
N PHE A 232 -58.91 -28.99 6.47
CA PHE A 232 -57.99 -28.79 7.60
C PHE A 232 -58.23 -29.84 8.68
N GLU A 233 -57.33 -30.82 8.77
CA GLU A 233 -57.35 -31.82 9.84
C GLU A 233 -56.41 -31.39 10.97
N LEU A 234 -56.86 -31.52 12.22
CA LEU A 234 -56.04 -31.17 13.39
C LEU A 234 -55.07 -32.31 13.69
N ILE A 235 -53.87 -32.23 13.11
CA ILE A 235 -52.87 -33.28 13.18
C ILE A 235 -51.86 -32.97 14.31
N PRO A 236 -51.47 -33.96 15.15
CA PRO A 236 -50.39 -33.78 16.12
C PRO A 236 -49.06 -33.33 15.48
N THR A 237 -48.30 -32.49 16.17
CA THR A 237 -47.06 -31.88 15.64
C THR A 237 -45.99 -32.89 15.20
N TRP A 238 -45.91 -34.07 15.84
CA TRP A 238 -44.98 -35.12 15.45
C TRP A 238 -45.30 -35.72 14.07
N GLN A 239 -46.58 -35.85 13.74
CA GLN A 239 -47.02 -36.39 12.46
C GLN A 239 -46.76 -35.37 11.33
N ASN A 240 -46.99 -34.08 11.58
CA ASN A 240 -46.61 -33.01 10.64
C ASN A 240 -45.10 -33.00 10.37
N LYS A 241 -44.28 -33.18 11.41
CA LYS A 241 -42.82 -33.26 11.24
C LYS A 241 -42.40 -34.48 10.42
N MET A 242 -42.96 -35.65 10.69
CA MET A 242 -42.68 -36.84 9.90
C MET A 242 -43.15 -36.71 8.45
N GLN A 243 -44.35 -36.17 8.22
CA GLN A 243 -44.85 -35.91 6.87
C GLN A 243 -43.93 -34.95 6.12
N ALA A 244 -43.49 -33.85 6.75
CA ALA A 244 -42.54 -32.92 6.14
C ALA A 244 -41.23 -33.60 5.71
N VAL A 245 -40.65 -34.45 6.57
CA VAL A 245 -39.44 -35.23 6.24
C VAL A 245 -39.68 -36.19 5.07
N MET A 246 -40.79 -36.91 5.07
CA MET A 246 -41.12 -37.86 4.01
C MET A 246 -41.42 -37.16 2.68
N TYR A 247 -41.97 -35.96 2.72
CA TYR A 247 -42.16 -35.14 1.52
C TYR A 247 -40.85 -34.55 1.01
N GLU A 248 -39.95 -34.11 1.88
CA GLU A 248 -38.61 -33.68 1.49
C GLU A 248 -37.85 -34.83 0.81
N ASP A 249 -37.90 -36.03 1.41
CA ASP A 249 -37.32 -37.24 0.83
C ASP A 249 -38.00 -37.64 -0.49
N SER A 250 -39.33 -37.52 -0.58
CA SER A 250 -40.06 -37.74 -1.84
C SER A 250 -39.70 -36.71 -2.91
N ILE A 251 -39.42 -35.46 -2.57
CA ILE A 251 -38.96 -34.46 -3.53
C ILE A 251 -37.56 -34.86 -4.01
N PHE A 252 -36.69 -35.23 -3.07
CA PHE A 252 -35.32 -35.67 -3.35
C PHE A 252 -35.27 -36.89 -4.29
N THR A 253 -36.11 -37.90 -4.04
CA THR A 253 -36.13 -39.16 -4.82
C THR A 253 -37.00 -39.10 -6.08
N ARG A 254 -38.18 -38.46 -6.05
CA ARG A 254 -39.19 -38.54 -7.12
C ARG A 254 -39.06 -37.45 -8.18
N THR A 255 -38.38 -36.34 -7.91
CA THR A 255 -38.11 -35.29 -8.91
C THR A 255 -36.86 -35.54 -9.74
N SER A 256 -36.26 -36.75 -9.68
CA SER A 256 -35.18 -37.17 -10.58
C SER A 256 -34.00 -36.18 -10.60
N HIS A 257 -33.35 -35.93 -9.46
CA HIS A 257 -32.08 -35.19 -9.34
C HIS A 257 -31.82 -34.21 -10.50
N TYR A 258 -32.68 -33.20 -10.66
CA TYR A 258 -32.38 -32.10 -11.55
C TYR A 258 -31.06 -31.51 -11.04
N SER A 259 -29.97 -31.78 -11.75
CA SER A 259 -28.62 -31.46 -11.34
C SER A 259 -27.83 -31.04 -12.57
N TYR A 260 -26.69 -30.41 -12.34
CA TYR A 260 -25.78 -30.05 -13.40
C TYR A 260 -24.36 -30.37 -12.98
N GLU A 261 -23.53 -30.66 -13.96
CA GLU A 261 -22.10 -30.84 -13.78
C GLU A 261 -21.38 -29.77 -14.59
N ILE A 262 -20.44 -29.06 -13.95
CA ILE A 262 -19.54 -28.14 -14.63
C ILE A 262 -18.15 -28.77 -14.60
N LYS A 263 -17.60 -29.03 -15.77
CA LYS A 263 -16.19 -29.41 -15.95
C LYS A 263 -15.54 -28.38 -16.85
N ASN A 264 -14.65 -27.58 -16.28
CA ASN A 264 -14.07 -26.43 -16.97
C ASN A 264 -15.18 -25.44 -17.40
N ASN A 265 -15.38 -25.23 -18.71
CA ASN A 265 -16.40 -24.33 -19.27
C ASN A 265 -17.54 -25.12 -19.95
N LYS A 266 -17.60 -26.44 -19.72
CA LYS A 266 -18.65 -27.30 -20.24
C LYS A 266 -19.65 -27.61 -19.15
N LEU A 267 -20.91 -27.27 -19.42
CA LEU A 267 -22.04 -27.51 -18.55
C LEU A 267 -22.83 -28.71 -19.08
N ARG A 268 -23.00 -29.74 -18.26
CA ARG A 268 -23.89 -30.87 -18.54
C ARG A 268 -25.12 -30.78 -17.65
N LEU A 269 -26.30 -30.85 -18.24
CA LEU A 269 -27.57 -30.82 -17.52
C LEU A 269 -28.14 -32.23 -17.31
N PHE A 270 -28.74 -32.49 -16.16
CA PHE A 270 -29.43 -33.73 -15.87
C PHE A 270 -30.81 -33.44 -15.30
N PRO A 271 -31.88 -34.09 -15.79
CA PRO A 271 -31.95 -34.93 -16.99
C PRO A 271 -31.75 -34.11 -18.29
N THR A 272 -31.55 -34.80 -19.42
CA THR A 272 -31.44 -34.16 -20.74
C THR A 272 -32.68 -33.30 -21.02
N PRO A 273 -32.50 -32.02 -21.40
CA PRO A 273 -33.60 -31.13 -21.77
C PRO A 273 -34.57 -31.79 -22.74
N SER A 274 -35.85 -31.82 -22.35
CA SER A 274 -36.94 -32.40 -23.13
C SER A 274 -38.13 -31.44 -23.14
N PHE A 275 -39.14 -31.76 -23.97
CA PHE A 275 -40.38 -31.00 -24.10
C PHE A 275 -41.05 -30.69 -22.75
N PHE A 276 -40.93 -31.59 -21.76
CA PHE A 276 -41.53 -31.43 -20.44
C PHE A 276 -40.58 -30.86 -19.37
N GLY A 277 -39.32 -30.59 -19.73
CA GLY A 277 -38.22 -30.30 -18.80
C GLY A 277 -37.80 -28.84 -18.75
N PHE A 278 -37.61 -28.16 -19.91
CA PHE A 278 -36.93 -26.85 -19.98
C PHE A 278 -37.17 -26.06 -21.29
N GLN A 279 -38.30 -26.26 -21.99
CA GLN A 279 -38.41 -25.79 -23.38
C GLN A 279 -38.46 -24.25 -23.53
N ASP A 280 -38.95 -23.54 -22.51
CA ASP A 280 -39.07 -22.07 -22.50
C ASP A 280 -38.25 -21.40 -21.38
N ASP A 281 -37.45 -22.17 -20.63
CA ASP A 281 -36.71 -21.67 -19.48
C ASP A 281 -35.27 -21.30 -19.86
N THR A 282 -34.92 -20.01 -19.78
CA THR A 282 -33.52 -19.55 -19.84
C THR A 282 -32.72 -20.02 -18.64
N ILE A 283 -31.57 -20.65 -18.89
CA ILE A 283 -30.59 -20.92 -17.84
C ILE A 283 -29.64 -19.72 -17.74
N TRP A 284 -29.51 -19.18 -16.54
CA TRP A 284 -28.63 -18.07 -16.24
C TRP A 284 -27.37 -18.57 -15.54
N PHE A 285 -26.23 -17.94 -15.82
CA PHE A 285 -24.99 -18.21 -15.10
C PHE A 285 -24.16 -16.94 -14.96
N GLN A 286 -23.38 -16.90 -13.89
CA GLN A 286 -22.41 -15.86 -13.60
C GLN A 286 -21.02 -16.34 -13.97
N PHE A 287 -20.24 -15.44 -14.55
CA PHE A 287 -18.86 -15.69 -14.89
C PHE A 287 -18.02 -14.42 -14.72
N TYR A 288 -16.72 -14.60 -14.64
CA TYR A 288 -15.77 -13.50 -14.73
C TYR A 288 -14.71 -13.83 -15.78
N VAL A 289 -14.00 -12.80 -16.23
CA VAL A 289 -12.81 -12.93 -17.08
C VAL A 289 -11.57 -12.69 -16.23
N LYS A 290 -10.49 -13.44 -16.48
CA LYS A 290 -9.18 -13.14 -15.87
C LYS A 290 -8.60 -11.88 -16.46
N GLU A 291 -8.56 -10.85 -15.62
CA GLU A 291 -7.82 -9.61 -15.86
C GLU A 291 -6.40 -9.77 -15.34
N ASP A 292 -5.51 -8.95 -15.88
CA ASP A 292 -4.13 -8.87 -15.42
C ASP A 292 -4.09 -8.23 -14.03
N ALA A 293 -3.10 -8.59 -13.22
CA ALA A 293 -3.00 -8.11 -11.84
C ALA A 293 -2.81 -6.58 -11.73
N THR A 294 -2.44 -5.92 -12.83
CA THR A 294 -2.23 -4.48 -12.93
C THR A 294 -3.25 -3.82 -13.87
N ALA A 295 -4.31 -4.54 -14.25
CA ALA A 295 -5.37 -3.97 -15.07
C ALA A 295 -6.11 -2.89 -14.27
N THR A 296 -6.40 -1.78 -14.91
CA THR A 296 -7.18 -0.69 -14.32
C THR A 296 -8.66 -0.90 -14.59
N ASN A 297 -9.49 -0.63 -13.59
CA ASN A 297 -10.94 -0.62 -13.78
C ASN A 297 -11.38 0.80 -14.20
N SER A 298 -12.16 0.90 -15.27
CA SER A 298 -12.68 2.21 -15.73
C SER A 298 -13.87 2.71 -14.89
N ALA A 299 -14.53 1.82 -14.14
CA ALA A 299 -15.70 2.15 -13.35
C ALA A 299 -15.34 2.73 -11.96
N TYR A 300 -14.16 2.42 -11.43
CA TYR A 300 -13.69 2.90 -10.13
C TYR A 300 -12.17 2.76 -9.99
N GLU A 301 -11.60 3.59 -9.11
CA GLU A 301 -10.18 3.54 -8.74
C GLU A 301 -9.99 2.53 -7.59
N ASP A 302 -9.21 1.47 -7.83
CA ASP A 302 -8.85 0.43 -6.87
C ASP A 302 -7.43 0.62 -6.28
N GLY A 303 -6.77 1.71 -6.66
CA GLY A 303 -5.41 2.06 -6.24
C GLY A 303 -4.32 1.25 -6.95
N VAL A 304 -4.59 0.58 -8.07
CA VAL A 304 -3.55 -0.10 -8.86
C VAL A 304 -2.50 0.88 -9.42
N ASN A 305 -2.92 2.12 -9.74
CA ASN A 305 -2.04 3.19 -10.22
C ASN A 305 -1.32 3.96 -9.10
N GLY A 306 -1.60 3.64 -7.85
CA GLY A 306 -1.05 4.35 -6.69
C GLY A 306 0.36 3.89 -6.31
N VAL A 307 0.75 4.19 -5.07
CA VAL A 307 2.04 3.77 -4.51
C VAL A 307 2.16 2.24 -4.57
N ASN A 308 3.19 1.78 -5.27
CA ASN A 308 3.47 0.36 -5.44
C ASN A 308 4.73 -0.10 -4.70
N ASN A 309 5.60 0.84 -4.34
CA ASN A 309 6.90 0.56 -3.73
C ASN A 309 7.50 1.85 -3.12
N LEU A 310 8.63 1.71 -2.43
CA LEU A 310 9.36 2.78 -1.75
C LEU A 310 9.64 4.01 -2.64
N ASN A 311 9.95 3.79 -3.91
CA ASN A 311 10.32 4.86 -4.85
C ASN A 311 9.13 5.73 -5.30
N THR A 312 7.89 5.25 -5.15
CA THR A 312 6.68 5.97 -5.56
C THR A 312 5.98 6.67 -4.40
N LEU A 313 6.52 6.55 -3.18
CA LEU A 313 6.01 7.25 -2.01
C LEU A 313 6.16 8.77 -2.17
N PRO A 314 5.11 9.57 -1.86
CA PRO A 314 5.14 11.02 -1.98
C PRO A 314 5.88 11.70 -0.81
N PHE A 315 7.11 11.26 -0.52
CA PHE A 315 7.97 11.82 0.51
C PHE A 315 8.99 12.80 -0.08
N SER A 316 8.79 14.09 0.21
CA SER A 316 9.78 15.12 -0.08
C SER A 316 10.85 15.19 1.01
N ASN A 317 11.88 16.00 0.77
CA ASN A 317 12.79 16.40 1.84
C ASN A 317 12.02 17.05 3.01
N ILE A 318 12.47 16.77 4.24
CA ILE A 318 11.89 17.31 5.47
C ILE A 318 12.24 18.80 5.55
N PRO A 319 11.24 19.71 5.69
CA PRO A 319 11.50 21.13 5.89
C PRO A 319 12.34 21.37 7.14
N TYR A 320 13.38 22.20 7.03
CA TYR A 320 14.35 22.43 8.11
C TYR A 320 13.70 22.96 9.41
N GLU A 321 12.66 23.78 9.27
CA GLU A 321 11.85 24.31 10.38
C GLU A 321 11.19 23.22 11.24
N ASN A 322 10.84 22.09 10.64
CA ASN A 322 10.16 20.98 11.32
C ASN A 322 11.13 19.98 11.97
N ILE A 323 12.44 20.18 11.83
CA ILE A 323 13.46 19.34 12.46
C ILE A 323 13.60 19.74 13.93
N ASN A 324 13.39 18.76 14.83
CA ASN A 324 13.50 18.98 16.26
C ASN A 324 14.95 19.23 16.73
N SER A 325 15.13 19.58 18.00
CA SER A 325 16.43 19.88 18.58
C SER A 325 17.44 18.73 18.51
N MET A 326 16.98 17.48 18.65
CA MET A 326 17.82 16.29 18.54
C MET A 326 18.34 16.08 17.11
N GLY A 327 17.47 16.22 16.11
CA GLY A 327 17.83 16.19 14.70
C GLY A 327 18.79 17.31 14.34
N LYS A 328 18.51 18.55 14.77
CA LYS A 328 19.43 19.69 14.58
C LYS A 328 20.80 19.43 15.23
N GLN A 329 20.85 18.76 16.38
CA GLN A 329 22.12 18.38 17.03
C GLN A 329 22.88 17.30 16.24
N TRP A 330 22.18 16.31 15.69
CA TRP A 330 22.77 15.30 14.83
C TRP A 330 23.37 15.95 13.57
N ILE A 331 22.62 16.83 12.91
CA ILE A 331 23.06 17.58 11.71
C ILE A 331 24.34 18.37 11.98
N ARG A 332 24.44 19.07 13.13
CA ARG A 332 25.67 19.80 13.51
C ARG A 332 26.89 18.89 13.65
N LYS A 333 26.72 17.71 14.27
CA LYS A 333 27.80 16.72 14.44
C LYS A 333 28.21 16.10 13.10
N TYR A 334 27.22 15.76 12.27
CA TYR A 334 27.48 15.17 10.95
C TYR A 334 28.14 16.18 10.01
N SER A 335 27.68 17.43 9.99
CA SER A 335 28.32 18.53 9.26
C SER A 335 29.77 18.77 9.70
N LEU A 336 30.08 18.64 11.00
CA LEU A 336 31.47 18.71 11.48
C LEU A 336 32.31 17.54 10.92
N ALA A 337 31.76 16.33 10.90
CA ALA A 337 32.46 15.16 10.35
C ALA A 337 32.71 15.30 8.84
N LEU A 338 31.77 15.85 8.07
CA LEU A 338 31.96 16.21 6.66
C LEU A 338 33.04 17.30 6.49
N CYS A 339 33.05 18.31 7.37
CA CYS A 339 34.11 19.34 7.36
C CYS A 339 35.50 18.75 7.64
N LYS A 340 35.61 17.78 8.55
CA LYS A 340 36.87 17.04 8.79
C LYS A 340 37.32 16.26 7.57
N GLU A 341 36.38 15.62 6.86
CA GLU A 341 36.70 14.90 5.63
C GLU A 341 37.27 15.86 4.57
N MET A 342 36.56 16.95 4.29
CA MET A 342 37.02 17.96 3.34
C MET A 342 38.39 18.53 3.73
N LEU A 343 38.61 18.83 5.01
CA LEU A 343 39.90 19.29 5.51
C LEU A 343 40.99 18.23 5.29
N GLY A 344 40.71 16.97 5.59
CA GLY A 344 41.62 15.85 5.34
C GLY A 344 41.99 15.71 3.86
N GLN A 345 41.02 15.84 2.95
CA GLN A 345 41.25 15.82 1.52
C GLN A 345 42.11 17.02 1.05
N ILE A 346 41.87 18.22 1.59
CA ILE A 346 42.66 19.42 1.27
C ILE A 346 44.09 19.26 1.77
N ARG A 347 44.29 18.82 3.02
CA ARG A 347 45.62 18.57 3.60
C ARG A 347 46.37 17.45 2.90
N GLY A 348 45.66 16.44 2.38
CA GLY A 348 46.25 15.38 1.57
C GLY A 348 46.88 15.88 0.26
N LYS A 349 46.43 17.03 -0.28
CA LYS A 349 47.03 17.67 -1.45
C LYS A 349 48.33 18.45 -1.12
N PHE A 350 48.57 18.77 0.15
CA PHE A 350 49.70 19.57 0.63
C PHE A 350 50.47 18.84 1.74
N THR A 351 50.87 17.59 1.51
CA THR A 351 51.43 16.68 2.53
C THR A 351 52.62 17.26 3.31
N GLN A 352 53.44 18.11 2.67
CA GLN A 352 54.51 18.85 3.32
C GLN A 352 54.37 20.34 3.03
N ILE A 353 54.25 21.15 4.08
CA ILE A 353 54.40 22.61 3.98
C ILE A 353 55.88 22.91 4.24
N PRO A 354 56.64 23.41 3.24
CA PRO A 354 58.03 23.80 3.45
C PRO A 354 58.09 25.07 4.29
N ILE A 355 58.75 24.99 5.45
CA ILE A 355 59.05 26.11 6.33
C ILE A 355 60.58 26.34 6.26
N PRO A 356 61.11 27.55 6.48
CA PRO A 356 62.55 27.76 6.47
C PRO A 356 63.25 26.87 7.52
N GLY A 357 63.97 25.84 7.05
CA GLY A 357 64.78 24.93 7.88
C GLY A 357 64.10 23.64 8.36
N GLU A 358 62.78 23.47 8.19
CA GLU A 358 62.03 22.27 8.62
C GLU A 358 60.75 22.08 7.79
N SER A 359 60.20 20.86 7.73
CA SER A 359 58.92 20.57 7.06
C SER A 359 57.87 20.14 8.09
N VAL A 360 56.72 20.82 8.14
CA VAL A 360 55.57 20.34 8.92
C VAL A 360 54.80 19.31 8.09
N THR A 361 54.55 18.15 8.70
CA THR A 361 53.74 17.08 8.11
C THR A 361 52.29 17.24 8.57
N LEU A 362 51.35 17.29 7.63
CA LEU A 362 49.92 17.45 7.92
C LEU A 362 49.25 16.11 8.25
N ASN A 363 48.34 16.11 9.22
CA ASN A 363 47.63 14.93 9.75
C ASN A 363 46.46 14.43 8.88
N HIS A 364 46.65 14.35 7.56
CA HIS A 364 45.55 14.07 6.62
C HIS A 364 44.94 12.66 6.78
N SER A 365 45.76 11.63 7.01
CA SER A 365 45.29 10.23 7.11
C SER A 365 44.43 10.00 8.34
N GLU A 366 44.84 10.56 9.47
CA GLU A 366 44.10 10.49 10.74
C GLU A 366 42.76 11.23 10.65
N LEU A 367 42.74 12.43 10.05
CA LEU A 367 41.50 13.20 9.87
C LEU A 367 40.49 12.46 9.00
N LEU A 368 40.93 11.84 7.90
CA LEU A 368 40.06 11.07 7.02
C LEU A 368 39.51 9.82 7.73
N SER A 369 40.32 9.11 8.51
CA SER A 369 39.86 7.97 9.30
C SER A 369 38.82 8.40 10.33
N GLN A 370 39.10 9.43 11.12
CA GLN A 370 38.18 9.96 12.14
C GLN A 370 36.87 10.44 11.51
N ALA A 371 36.94 11.14 10.38
CA ALA A 371 35.74 11.62 9.68
C ALA A 371 34.85 10.46 9.23
N LYS A 372 35.42 9.44 8.61
CA LYS A 372 34.68 8.25 8.16
C LYS A 372 34.04 7.50 9.34
N ASP A 373 34.80 7.32 10.42
CA ASP A 373 34.32 6.62 11.61
C ASP A 373 33.19 7.40 12.30
N GLU A 374 33.32 8.72 12.46
CA GLU A 374 32.28 9.57 13.04
C GLU A 374 31.01 9.61 12.18
N GLN A 375 31.15 9.72 10.85
CA GLN A 375 30.02 9.68 9.93
C GLN A 375 29.27 8.35 10.04
N GLN A 376 29.98 7.22 9.99
CA GLN A 376 29.38 5.89 10.08
C GLN A 376 28.68 5.69 11.43
N GLN A 377 29.35 6.02 12.54
CA GLN A 377 28.77 5.90 13.88
C GLN A 377 27.51 6.76 14.05
N LEU A 378 27.48 7.96 13.47
CA LEU A 378 26.30 8.83 13.55
C LEU A 378 25.12 8.26 12.74
N LYS A 379 25.38 7.69 11.56
CA LYS A 379 24.35 7.03 10.75
C LYS A 379 23.82 5.77 11.44
N ASP A 380 24.72 4.91 11.92
CA ASP A 380 24.35 3.66 12.57
C ASP A 380 23.53 3.90 13.83
N LYS A 381 23.96 4.81 14.72
CA LYS A 381 23.20 5.16 15.92
C LYS A 381 21.83 5.73 15.60
N LEU A 382 21.71 6.54 14.55
CA LEU A 382 20.42 7.08 14.14
C LEU A 382 19.51 5.97 13.60
N MET A 383 20.03 5.09 12.74
CA MET A 383 19.26 3.95 12.21
C MET A 383 18.84 2.97 13.31
N GLU A 384 19.70 2.71 14.29
CA GLU A 384 19.41 1.86 15.45
C GLU A 384 18.31 2.46 16.31
N MET A 385 18.43 3.73 16.72
CA MET A 385 17.37 4.42 17.48
C MET A 385 16.05 4.43 16.71
N LEU A 386 16.09 4.65 15.39
CA LEU A 386 14.88 4.63 14.57
C LEU A 386 14.25 3.24 14.53
N LYS A 387 15.06 2.19 14.40
CA LYS A 387 14.58 0.79 14.41
C LYS A 387 13.84 0.44 15.72
N GLU A 388 14.32 0.91 16.87
CA GLU A 388 13.62 0.74 18.15
C GLU A 388 12.29 1.50 18.23
N THR A 389 12.10 2.51 17.37
CA THR A 389 10.87 3.31 17.27
C THR A 389 9.98 2.94 16.08
N GLU A 390 10.25 1.81 15.42
CA GLU A 390 9.33 1.26 14.42
C GLU A 390 7.96 0.96 15.06
N TYR A 391 6.88 1.13 14.30
CA TYR A 391 5.53 1.03 14.86
C TYR A 391 5.23 -0.34 15.49
N GLN A 392 5.77 -1.41 14.91
CA GLN A 392 5.68 -2.76 15.46
C GLN A 392 6.36 -2.86 16.84
N GLU A 393 7.54 -2.28 16.99
CA GLU A 393 8.27 -2.29 18.26
C GLU A 393 7.59 -1.38 19.30
N LEU A 394 7.09 -0.22 18.90
CA LEU A 394 6.30 0.65 19.79
C LEU A 394 5.02 -0.03 20.29
N ALA A 395 4.34 -0.79 19.42
CA ALA A 395 3.17 -1.59 19.80
C ALA A 395 3.55 -2.70 20.79
N ARG A 396 4.65 -3.42 20.53
CA ARG A 396 5.18 -4.45 21.44
C ARG A 396 5.54 -3.87 22.81
N MET A 397 6.30 -2.77 22.84
CA MET A 397 6.66 -2.08 24.08
C MET A 397 5.44 -1.58 24.85
N SER A 398 4.40 -1.12 24.15
CA SER A 398 3.16 -0.69 24.79
C SER A 398 2.38 -1.86 25.39
N SER A 399 2.35 -3.02 24.72
CA SER A 399 1.78 -4.26 25.25
C SER A 399 2.51 -4.71 26.52
N GLU A 400 3.85 -4.74 26.48
CA GLU A 400 4.69 -5.11 27.62
C GLU A 400 4.53 -4.16 28.81
N LYS A 401 4.40 -2.84 28.57
CA LYS A 401 4.08 -1.84 29.60
C LYS A 401 2.70 -2.08 30.20
N ALA A 402 1.69 -2.38 29.38
CA ALA A 402 0.33 -2.66 29.86
C ALA A 402 0.28 -3.93 30.72
N GLU A 403 0.98 -5.00 30.31
CA GLU A 403 1.11 -6.23 31.11
C GLU A 403 1.84 -5.99 32.43
N SER A 404 2.90 -5.18 32.41
CA SER A 404 3.66 -4.82 33.61
C SER A 404 2.80 -4.01 34.58
N ALA A 405 2.05 -3.04 34.07
CA ALA A 405 1.07 -2.27 34.83
C ALA A 405 -0.01 -3.17 35.44
N ALA A 406 -0.57 -4.12 34.67
CA ALA A 406 -1.54 -5.09 35.17
C ALA A 406 -0.97 -5.95 36.30
N LYS A 407 0.29 -6.39 36.21
CA LYS A 407 0.99 -7.09 37.29
C LYS A 407 1.14 -6.20 38.53
N THR A 408 1.48 -4.92 38.37
CA THR A 408 1.54 -3.98 39.50
C THR A 408 0.17 -3.80 40.16
N PHE A 409 -0.90 -3.66 39.37
CA PHE A 409 -2.26 -3.58 39.89
C PHE A 409 -2.73 -4.86 40.58
N ALA A 410 -2.23 -6.04 40.19
CA ALA A 410 -2.54 -7.30 40.88
C ALA A 410 -2.03 -7.34 42.32
N PHE A 411 -0.98 -6.59 42.66
CA PHE A 411 -0.50 -6.42 44.04
C PHE A 411 -1.15 -5.25 44.78
N SER A 412 -1.91 -4.42 44.07
CA SER A 412 -2.72 -3.37 44.69
C SER A 412 -4.02 -4.01 45.17
N PRO A 413 -4.33 -3.99 46.48
CA PRO A 413 -5.63 -4.46 46.94
C PRO A 413 -6.69 -3.54 46.34
N LEU A 414 -7.42 -4.03 45.33
CA LEU A 414 -8.63 -3.38 44.83
C LEU A 414 -9.55 -3.18 46.04
N PRO A 415 -9.85 -1.94 46.47
CA PRO A 415 -10.85 -1.75 47.50
C PRO A 415 -12.17 -2.19 46.87
N ILE A 416 -12.68 -3.35 47.29
CA ILE A 416 -14.01 -3.80 46.93
C ILE A 416 -14.95 -2.71 47.44
N PHE A 417 -15.44 -1.86 46.54
CA PHE A 417 -16.51 -0.92 46.84
C PHE A 417 -17.80 -1.73 46.80
N VAL A 418 -18.17 -2.30 47.96
CA VAL A 418 -19.52 -2.83 48.18
C VAL A 418 -20.40 -1.63 48.51
N GLY A 419 -21.26 -1.24 47.57
CA GLY A 419 -22.38 -0.32 47.78
C GLY A 419 -23.68 -1.07 47.57
#